data_AF-A0A2P6QKS2-F1
#
_entry.id   AF-A0A2P6QKS2-F1
#
_cell.length_a   1.000
_cell.length_b   1.000
_cell.length_c   1.000
_cell.angle_alpha   90.00
_cell.angle_beta   90.00
_cell.angle_gamma   90.00
#
_symmetry.space_group_name_H-M   'P 1'
#
loop_
_entity.id
_entity.type
_entity.pdbx_description
1 polymer ?
#
loop_
_entity_poly.entity_id
_entity_poly.type
_entity_poly.pdbx_seq_one_letter_code
_entity_poly.pdbx_strand_id
1 'polypeptide(L)'
;MFGVFGFYFIVQSSEYNPIYSQRRVDNFMNGLEDVLQGLDDDSFENYRGGLMAKLLAKNSSFINETNRLESDYPCKRYTFDYAKRVAEELSSLQKEDVVNFYKTYLQQSSPKRRRLAIRGWGCKTDLKEAAESQRESVQVIEDLEAFKMSSVFHPNGC
;
A
#
# COMPACT_ATOMS: atom_id res chain seq x y z
N MET A 1 -11.99 2.15 -9.14
CA MET A 1 -10.95 2.52 -8.14
C MET A 1 -10.99 4.04 -7.94
N PHE A 2 -11.22 4.55 -6.73
CA PHE A 2 -11.46 5.99 -6.46
C PHE A 2 -10.24 6.92 -6.64
N GLY A 3 -9.25 6.56 -7.47
CA GLY A 3 -8.10 7.40 -7.81
C GLY A 3 -7.05 7.60 -6.72
N VAL A 4 -7.24 7.01 -5.52
CA VAL A 4 -6.28 7.05 -4.42
C VAL A 4 -5.42 5.78 -4.43
N PHE A 5 -4.10 5.96 -4.42
CA PHE A 5 -3.14 4.86 -4.31
C PHE A 5 -2.71 4.67 -2.85
N GLY A 6 -2.42 3.42 -2.48
CA GLY A 6 -1.94 3.08 -1.15
C GLY A 6 -1.23 1.74 -1.16
N PHE A 7 -0.41 1.52 -0.13
CA PHE A 7 0.23 0.25 0.15
C PHE A 7 -0.47 -0.42 1.34
N TYR A 8 -0.76 -1.72 1.24
CA TYR A 8 -1.41 -2.45 2.32
C TYR A 8 -0.75 -3.81 2.56
N PHE A 9 -0.78 -4.24 3.81
CA PHE A 9 -0.42 -5.59 4.22
C PHE A 9 -1.68 -6.29 4.74
N ILE A 10 -1.90 -7.54 4.32
CA ILE A 10 -2.90 -8.41 4.91
C ILE A 10 -2.14 -9.56 5.54
N VAL A 11 -2.28 -9.71 6.86
CA VAL A 11 -1.65 -10.78 7.62
C VAL A 11 -2.73 -11.50 8.40
N GLN A 12 -2.85 -12.81 8.15
CA GLN A 12 -3.69 -13.69 8.92
C GLN A 12 -2.78 -14.66 9.69
N SER A 13 -3.02 -14.78 10.99
CA SER A 13 -2.28 -15.69 11.85
C SER A 13 -3.28 -16.45 12.73
N SER A 14 -3.07 -17.76 12.85
CA SER A 14 -3.79 -18.60 13.81
C SER A 14 -3.12 -18.62 15.18
N GLU A 15 -1.88 -18.16 15.28
CA GLU A 15 -1.05 -18.24 16.50
C GLU A 15 -0.85 -16.90 17.18
N TYR A 16 -0.79 -15.81 16.41
CA TYR A 16 -0.42 -14.49 16.91
C TYR A 16 -1.59 -13.52 16.82
N ASN A 17 -1.74 -12.71 17.87
CA ASN A 17 -2.75 -11.66 17.88
C ASN A 17 -2.44 -10.55 16.83
N PRO A 18 -3.43 -9.71 16.47
CA PRO A 18 -3.26 -8.65 15.48
C PRO A 18 -2.24 -7.58 15.88
N ILE A 19 -2.03 -7.35 17.17
CA ILE A 19 -1.09 -6.34 17.70
C ILE A 19 0.35 -6.80 17.48
N TYR A 20 0.63 -8.06 17.77
CA TYR A 20 1.91 -8.69 17.49
C TYR A 20 2.22 -8.62 15.99
N SER A 21 1.25 -9.01 15.15
CA SER A 21 1.40 -8.99 13.70
C SER A 21 1.65 -7.58 13.17
N GLN A 22 0.89 -6.60 13.66
CA GLN A 22 1.12 -5.19 13.34
C GLN A 22 2.53 -4.73 13.76
N ARG A 23 3.00 -5.09 14.95
CA ARG A 23 4.35 -4.74 15.41
C ARG A 23 5.44 -5.31 14.50
N ARG A 24 5.25 -6.51 13.96
CA ARG A 24 6.18 -7.10 12.99
C ARG A 24 6.20 -6.34 11.68
N VAL A 25 5.02 -5.93 11.19
CA VAL A 25 4.91 -5.06 10.00
C VAL A 25 5.56 -3.70 10.27
N ASP A 26 5.32 -3.08 11.43
CA ASP A 26 5.92 -1.80 11.80
C ASP A 26 7.45 -1.90 11.86
N ASN A 27 8.00 -2.98 12.43
CA ASN A 27 9.44 -3.23 12.44
C ASN A 27 10.02 -3.41 11.03
N PHE A 28 9.32 -4.15 10.16
CA PHE A 28 9.72 -4.29 8.76
C PHE A 28 9.73 -2.92 8.06
N MET A 29 8.67 -2.13 8.23
CA MET A 29 8.58 -0.81 7.64
C MET A 29 9.67 0.14 8.14
N ASN A 30 10.09 0.04 9.41
CA ASN A 30 11.17 0.85 9.96
C ASN A 30 12.56 0.46 9.42
N GLY A 31 12.77 -0.82 9.08
CA GLY A 31 14.01 -1.29 8.44
C GLY A 31 14.04 -1.13 6.92
N LEU A 32 12.94 -0.68 6.31
CA LEU A 32 12.83 -0.59 4.85
C LEU A 32 13.79 0.45 4.24
N GLU A 33 14.16 1.49 5.00
CA GLU A 33 15.16 2.47 4.55
C GLU A 33 16.51 1.80 4.27
N ASP A 34 16.99 0.97 5.19
CA ASP A 34 18.28 0.28 5.07
C ASP A 34 18.26 -0.70 3.89
N VAL A 35 17.13 -1.38 3.67
CA VAL A 35 16.93 -2.26 2.52
C VAL A 35 16.99 -1.49 1.20
N LEU A 36 16.35 -0.32 1.14
CA LEU A 36 16.35 0.52 -0.08
C LEU A 36 17.72 1.16 -0.34
N GLN A 37 18.43 1.58 0.71
CA GLN A 37 19.78 2.15 0.58
C GLN A 37 20.84 1.09 0.24
N GLY A 38 20.68 -0.12 0.76
CA GLY A 38 21.56 -1.26 0.48
C GLY A 38 21.33 -1.89 -0.90
N LEU A 39 20.33 -1.42 -1.65
CA LEU A 39 20.05 -1.89 -3.01
C LEU A 39 21.10 -1.31 -3.98
N ASP A 40 21.90 -2.20 -4.56
CA ASP A 40 22.82 -1.85 -5.62
C ASP A 40 22.08 -1.52 -6.93
N ASP A 41 22.78 -0.84 -7.84
CA ASP A 41 22.18 -0.32 -9.06
C ASP A 41 21.75 -1.46 -10.01
N ASP A 42 22.50 -2.55 -10.09
CA ASP A 42 22.15 -3.71 -10.91
C ASP A 42 20.85 -4.37 -10.41
N SER A 43 20.71 -4.53 -9.10
CA SER A 43 19.51 -5.06 -8.45
C SER A 43 18.31 -4.13 -8.68
N PHE A 44 18.49 -2.81 -8.55
CA PHE A 44 17.43 -1.85 -8.85
C PHE A 44 16.98 -1.92 -10.31
N GLU A 45 17.93 -1.96 -11.25
CA GLU A 45 17.63 -2.11 -12.68
C GLU A 45 16.91 -3.41 -13.00
N ASN A 46 17.29 -4.50 -12.34
CA ASN A 46 16.59 -5.79 -12.46
C ASN A 46 15.14 -5.72 -11.98
N TYR A 47 14.87 -5.08 -10.83
CA TYR A 47 13.50 -4.88 -10.35
C TYR A 47 12.70 -3.98 -11.28
N ARG A 48 13.30 -2.90 -11.78
CA ARG A 48 12.68 -1.96 -12.72
C ARG A 48 12.33 -2.65 -14.03
N GLY A 49 13.28 -3.37 -14.62
CA GLY A 49 13.09 -4.15 -15.85
C GLY A 49 12.04 -5.25 -15.70
N GLY A 50 12.04 -5.97 -14.57
CA GLY A 50 11.03 -6.99 -14.27
C GLY A 50 9.62 -6.40 -14.15
N LEU A 51 9.49 -5.23 -13.51
CA LEU A 51 8.21 -4.53 -13.42
C LEU A 51 7.74 -3.99 -14.77
N MET A 52 8.64 -3.42 -15.59
CA MET A 52 8.33 -2.99 -16.96
C MET A 52 7.86 -4.15 -17.83
N ALA A 53 8.57 -5.30 -17.78
CA ALA A 53 8.18 -6.49 -18.51
C ALA A 53 6.79 -7.00 -18.09
N LYS A 54 6.49 -6.96 -16.79
CA LYS A 54 5.16 -7.32 -16.27
C LYS A 54 4.06 -6.37 -16.74
N LEU A 55 4.34 -5.07 -16.80
CA LEU A 55 3.38 -4.06 -17.28
C LEU A 55 3.10 -4.21 -18.78
N LEU A 56 4.13 -4.51 -19.58
CA LEU A 56 4.04 -4.62 -21.03
C LEU A 56 3.69 -6.04 -21.52
N ALA A 57 3.69 -7.03 -20.63
CA ALA A 57 3.32 -8.39 -20.96
C ALA A 57 1.91 -8.41 -21.57
N LYS A 58 1.81 -8.90 -22.80
CA LYS A 58 0.53 -9.07 -23.48
C LYS A 58 -0.29 -10.11 -22.73
N ASN A 59 -1.44 -9.70 -22.19
CA ASN A 59 -2.39 -10.62 -21.57
C ASN A 59 -2.81 -11.67 -22.61
N SER A 60 -2.35 -12.91 -22.43
CA SER A 60 -2.60 -13.99 -23.39
C SER A 60 -4.00 -14.61 -23.28
N SER A 61 -4.79 -14.19 -22.27
CA SER A 61 -6.12 -14.71 -22.00
C SER A 61 -7.18 -13.63 -22.12
N PHE A 62 -8.22 -13.93 -22.90
CA PHE A 62 -9.43 -13.12 -23.08
C PHE A 62 -10.04 -12.66 -21.74
N ILE A 63 -10.05 -13.53 -20.72
CA ILE A 63 -10.59 -13.23 -19.38
C ILE A 63 -9.80 -12.11 -18.68
N ASN A 64 -8.49 -12.06 -18.85
CA ASN A 64 -7.65 -11.01 -18.25
C ASN A 64 -7.87 -9.68 -18.97
N GLU A 65 -8.15 -9.71 -20.27
CA GLU A 65 -8.46 -8.52 -21.06
C GLU A 65 -9.87 -7.98 -20.71
N THR A 66 -10.86 -8.86 -20.55
CA THR A 66 -12.21 -8.49 -20.09
C THR A 66 -12.19 -7.89 -18.68
N ASN A 67 -11.51 -8.52 -17.71
CA ASN A 67 -11.39 -7.98 -16.35
C ASN A 67 -10.65 -6.63 -16.30
N ARG A 68 -9.65 -6.43 -17.17
CA ARG A 68 -8.95 -5.13 -17.29
C ARG A 68 -9.91 -4.05 -17.79
N LEU A 69 -10.65 -4.32 -18.85
CA LEU A 69 -11.60 -3.39 -19.46
C LEU A 69 -12.76 -3.05 -18.52
N GLU A 70 -13.26 -4.04 -17.76
CA GLU A 70 -14.33 -3.83 -16.78
C GLU A 70 -13.86 -2.99 -15.58
N SER A 71 -12.59 -3.07 -15.19
CA SER A 71 -12.02 -2.24 -14.12
C SER A 71 -11.92 -0.75 -14.47
N ASP A 72 -11.87 -0.42 -15.76
CA ASP A 72 -11.82 0.95 -16.28
C ASP A 72 -13.22 1.59 -16.42
N TYR A 73 -14.27 0.79 -16.59
CA TYR A 73 -15.64 1.24 -16.80
C TYR A 73 -16.19 2.14 -15.67
N PRO A 74 -16.00 1.82 -14.36
CA PRO A 74 -16.47 2.68 -13.27
C PRO A 74 -15.64 3.97 -13.09
N CYS A 75 -14.47 4.10 -13.72
CA CYS A 75 -13.59 5.26 -13.57
C CYS A 75 -13.66 6.27 -14.72
N LYS A 76 -14.38 6.00 -15.82
CA LYS A 76 -14.37 6.82 -17.06
C LYS A 76 -12.97 7.19 -17.58
N ARG A 77 -11.93 6.49 -17.13
CA ARG A 77 -10.54 6.87 -17.45
C ARG A 77 -10.13 6.47 -18.87
N TYR A 78 -10.90 5.61 -19.55
CA TYR A 78 -10.69 5.16 -20.94
C TYR A 78 -9.19 5.01 -21.32
N THR A 79 -8.36 4.55 -20.39
CA THR A 79 -6.89 4.57 -20.51
C THR A 79 -6.43 3.18 -20.89
N PHE A 80 -6.79 2.80 -22.11
CA PHE A 80 -6.30 1.58 -22.76
C PHE A 80 -4.76 1.56 -22.85
N ASP A 81 -4.12 2.73 -22.71
CA ASP A 81 -2.68 2.95 -22.69
C ASP A 81 -2.09 3.11 -21.28
N TYR A 82 -2.84 2.90 -20.20
CA TYR A 82 -2.37 3.08 -18.82
C TYR A 82 -1.05 2.34 -18.55
N ALA A 83 -1.00 1.05 -18.88
CA ALA A 83 0.20 0.24 -18.66
C ALA A 83 1.42 0.77 -19.43
N LYS A 84 1.20 1.31 -20.63
CA LYS A 84 2.25 1.92 -21.44
C LYS A 84 2.75 3.22 -20.80
N ARG A 85 1.85 4.11 -20.38
CA ARG A 85 2.21 5.35 -19.69
C ARG A 85 2.94 5.08 -18.37
N VAL A 86 2.49 4.10 -17.59
CA VAL A 86 3.19 3.71 -16.35
C VAL A 86 4.58 3.16 -16.67
N ALA A 87 4.75 2.38 -17.75
CA ALA A 87 6.06 1.89 -18.16
C ALA A 87 6.99 3.04 -18.64
N GLU A 88 6.44 4.04 -19.32
CA GLU A 88 7.17 5.25 -19.74
C GLU A 88 7.66 6.04 -18.50
N GLU A 89 6.80 6.30 -17.52
CA GLU A 89 7.19 6.96 -16.26
C GLU A 89 8.16 6.10 -15.43
N LEU A 90 8.00 4.77 -15.44
CA LEU A 90 8.90 3.87 -14.73
C LEU A 90 10.31 3.87 -15.33
N SER A 91 10.46 4.18 -16.61
CA SER A 91 11.77 4.19 -17.29
C SER A 91 12.69 5.33 -16.82
N SER A 92 12.12 6.44 -16.36
CA SER A 92 12.87 7.59 -15.83
C SER A 92 13.09 7.52 -14.32
N LEU A 93 12.40 6.62 -13.62
CA LEU A 93 12.44 6.48 -12.16
C LEU A 93 13.84 6.09 -11.67
N GLN A 94 14.37 6.85 -10.71
CA GLN A 94 15.64 6.58 -10.05
C GLN A 94 15.43 5.94 -8.68
N LYS A 95 16.49 5.30 -8.15
CA LYS A 95 16.47 4.67 -6.82
C LYS A 95 16.14 5.70 -5.73
N GLU A 96 16.70 6.90 -5.86
CA GLU A 96 16.50 8.02 -4.93
C GLU A 96 15.03 8.45 -4.87
N ASP A 97 14.29 8.36 -5.99
CA ASP A 97 12.86 8.68 -6.02
C ASP A 97 12.06 7.71 -5.14
N VAL A 98 12.41 6.43 -5.16
CA VAL A 98 11.77 5.39 -4.34
C VAL A 98 12.11 5.59 -2.86
N VAL A 99 13.36 5.90 -2.54
CA VAL A 99 13.78 6.23 -1.17
C VAL A 99 13.05 7.47 -0.66
N ASN A 100 12.97 8.53 -1.47
CA ASN A 100 12.26 9.76 -1.13
C ASN A 100 10.75 9.53 -0.96
N PHE A 101 10.15 8.68 -1.79
CA PHE A 101 8.76 8.27 -1.66
C PHE A 101 8.52 7.57 -0.31
N TYR A 102 9.38 6.61 0.06
CA TYR A 102 9.32 5.93 1.35
C TYR A 102 9.43 6.92 2.52
N LYS A 103 10.44 7.79 2.52
CA LYS A 103 10.65 8.81 3.55
C LYS A 103 9.47 9.76 3.68
N THR A 104 8.89 10.15 2.54
CA THR A 104 7.79 11.10 2.51
C THR A 104 6.47 10.48 2.98
N TYR A 105 6.11 9.27 2.54
CA TYR A 105 4.76 8.77 2.73
C TYR A 105 4.64 7.57 3.67
N LEU A 106 5.72 6.83 3.92
CA LEU A 106 5.67 5.55 4.64
C LEU A 106 6.43 5.57 5.97
N GLN A 107 7.52 6.33 6.05
CA GLN A 107 8.36 6.43 7.25
C GLN A 107 7.59 6.98 8.45
N GLN A 108 7.73 6.33 9.61
CA GLN A 108 6.93 6.59 10.81
C GLN A 108 7.00 8.05 11.29
N SER A 109 8.15 8.69 11.17
CA SER A 109 8.39 10.08 11.58
C SER A 109 7.82 11.12 10.62
N SER A 110 7.38 10.73 9.42
CA SER A 110 6.92 11.68 8.42
C SER A 110 5.54 12.27 8.77
N PRO A 111 5.36 13.59 8.70
CA PRO A 111 4.07 14.24 8.91
C PRO A 111 3.07 13.95 7.77
N LYS A 112 3.54 13.48 6.61
CA LYS A 112 2.68 13.12 5.46
C LYS A 112 2.24 11.66 5.48
N ARG A 113 2.74 10.86 6.41
CA ARG A 113 2.35 9.46 6.56
C ARG A 113 0.89 9.35 6.98
N ARG A 114 0.12 8.57 6.23
CA ARG A 114 -1.27 8.22 6.56
C ARG A 114 -1.36 6.72 6.74
N ARG A 115 -1.84 6.25 7.89
CA ARG A 115 -1.96 4.83 8.21
C ARG A 115 -3.33 4.52 8.80
N LEU A 116 -3.98 3.50 8.25
CA LEU A 116 -5.14 2.85 8.85
C LEU A 116 -4.76 1.40 9.18
N ALA A 117 -5.08 0.94 10.38
CA ALA A 117 -4.89 -0.44 10.79
C ALA A 117 -6.24 -1.03 11.17
N ILE A 118 -6.59 -2.17 10.54
CA ILE A 118 -7.80 -2.94 10.86
C ILE A 118 -7.34 -4.21 11.55
N ARG A 119 -7.84 -4.43 12.77
CA ARG A 119 -7.46 -5.58 13.61
C ARG A 119 -8.66 -6.52 13.75
N GLY A 120 -8.60 -7.67 13.09
CA GLY A 120 -9.59 -8.74 13.25
C GLY A 120 -9.16 -9.71 14.34
N TRP A 121 -10.01 -9.95 15.33
CA TRP A 121 -9.72 -10.86 16.44
C TRP A 121 -10.41 -12.21 16.23
N GLY A 122 -9.71 -13.30 16.49
CA GLY A 122 -10.29 -14.64 16.48
C GLY A 122 -11.24 -14.85 17.66
N CYS A 123 -12.21 -15.76 17.51
CA CYS A 123 -13.30 -15.95 18.49
C CYS A 123 -12.85 -16.38 19.90
N LYS A 124 -11.61 -16.87 20.06
CA LYS A 124 -11.06 -17.36 21.34
C LYS A 124 -9.97 -16.46 21.92
N THR A 125 -9.85 -15.22 21.46
CA THR A 125 -8.72 -14.36 21.85
C THR A 125 -8.98 -13.63 23.16
N ASP A 126 -7.99 -13.60 24.06
CA ASP A 126 -8.03 -12.77 25.27
C ASP A 126 -7.77 -11.30 24.87
N LEU A 127 -8.77 -10.43 25.08
CA LEU A 127 -8.71 -9.01 24.72
C LEU A 127 -7.91 -8.18 25.73
N LYS A 128 -7.42 -8.76 26.83
CA LYS A 128 -6.62 -8.04 27.83
C LYS A 128 -5.32 -7.47 27.26
N GLU A 129 -4.64 -8.20 26.35
CA GLU A 129 -3.45 -7.69 25.66
C GLU A 129 -3.76 -6.48 24.76
N ALA A 130 -5.01 -6.32 24.31
CA ALA A 130 -5.43 -5.17 23.51
C ALA A 130 -5.55 -3.88 24.33
N ALA A 131 -5.91 -4.00 25.61
CA ALA A 131 -6.00 -2.88 26.54
C ALA A 131 -4.63 -2.40 27.01
N GLU A 132 -3.69 -3.32 27.24
CA GLU A 132 -2.34 -3.01 27.74
C GLU A 132 -1.41 -2.42 26.66
N SER A 133 -1.71 -2.66 25.38
CA SER A 133 -0.88 -2.23 24.24
C SER A 133 -1.21 -0.84 23.72
N GLN A 134 -2.03 -0.05 24.42
CA GLN A 134 -2.36 1.33 24.03
C GLN A 134 -1.11 2.21 24.15
N ARG A 135 -0.34 2.29 23.07
CA ARG A 135 0.71 3.31 22.90
C ARG A 135 0.04 4.65 22.55
N GLU A 136 0.59 5.72 23.10
CA GLU A 136 0.11 7.11 23.18
C GLU A 136 -0.19 7.84 21.85
N SER A 137 -0.17 7.18 20.68
CA SER A 137 -0.34 7.84 19.37
C SER A 137 -1.34 7.17 18.42
N VAL A 138 -2.23 6.32 18.93
CA VAL A 138 -3.28 5.67 18.11
C VAL A 138 -4.64 6.29 18.42
N GLN A 139 -5.30 6.86 17.40
CA GLN A 139 -6.71 7.22 17.48
C GLN A 139 -7.55 5.97 17.22
N VAL A 140 -8.27 5.51 18.24
CA VAL A 140 -9.26 4.43 18.09
C VAL A 140 -10.52 5.02 17.47
N ILE A 141 -11.02 4.37 16.41
CA ILE A 141 -12.28 4.75 15.76
C ILE A 141 -13.38 3.92 16.40
N GLU A 142 -14.19 4.56 17.24
CA GLU A 142 -15.34 3.94 17.90
C GLU A 142 -16.61 4.00 17.02
N ASP A 143 -16.78 5.12 16.30
CA ASP A 143 -17.90 5.35 15.39
C ASP A 143 -17.37 5.60 13.97
N LEU A 144 -17.72 4.67 13.07
CA LEU A 144 -17.31 4.72 11.67
C LEU A 144 -18.01 5.84 10.89
N GLU A 145 -19.28 6.14 11.19
CA GLU A 145 -20.04 7.18 10.50
C GLU A 145 -19.53 8.56 10.90
N ALA A 146 -19.35 8.80 12.20
CA ALA A 146 -18.78 10.04 12.71
C ALA A 146 -17.38 10.30 12.13
N PHE A 147 -16.53 9.26 12.10
CA PHE A 147 -15.19 9.35 11.52
C PHE A 147 -15.24 9.75 10.03
N LYS A 148 -16.10 9.12 9.24
CA LYS A 148 -16.30 9.48 7.82
C LYS A 148 -16.79 10.90 7.65
N MET A 149 -17.78 11.33 8.43
CA MET A 149 -18.35 12.69 8.36
C MET A 149 -17.35 13.78 8.72
N SER A 150 -16.43 13.50 9.66
CA SER A 150 -15.35 14.43 10.04
C SER A 150 -14.16 14.45 9.07
N SER A 151 -14.09 13.51 8.13
CA SER A 151 -12.95 13.34 7.24
C SER A 151 -13.06 14.20 5.98
N VAL A 152 -11.91 14.67 5.49
CA VAL A 152 -11.83 15.32 4.18
C VAL A 152 -11.68 14.25 3.10
N PHE A 153 -12.60 14.24 2.13
CA PHE A 153 -12.57 13.30 1.02
C PHE A 153 -11.67 13.81 -0.11
N HIS A 154 -10.95 12.88 -0.74
CA HIS A 154 -10.21 13.18 -1.95
C HIS A 154 -11.17 13.58 -3.07
N PRO A 155 -10.79 14.54 -3.94
CA PRO A 155 -11.59 14.86 -5.11
C PRO A 155 -11.70 13.62 -6.00
N ASN A 156 -12.80 13.51 -6.74
CA ASN A 156 -12.93 12.47 -7.76
C ASN A 156 -11.82 12.68 -8.79
N GLY A 157 -10.87 11.75 -8.84
CA GLY A 157 -9.74 11.77 -9.77
C GLY A 157 -10.10 11.32 -11.19
N CYS A 158 -11.32 11.63 -11.65
CA CYS A 158 -11.74 11.45 -13.04
C CYS A 158 -11.36 12.69 -13.83
#